data_AF-A0A0M0I5P9-F1
#
_entry.id   AF-A0A0M0I5P9-F1
#
_cell.length_a   1.000
_cell.length_b   1.000
_cell.length_c   1.000
_cell.angle_alpha   90.00
_cell.angle_beta   90.00
_cell.angle_gamma   90.00
#
_symmetry.space_group_name_H-M   'P 1'
#
loop_
_entity.id
_entity.type
_entity.pdbx_description
1 polymer ?
#
loop_
_entity_poly.entity_id
_entity_poly.type
_entity_poly.pdbx_seq_one_letter_code
_entity_poly.pdbx_strand_id
1 'polypeptide(L)'
;MSEEFDQGEEIEIEAIGIEVSSQPIELYKVFKIANLVGGGGEAKHLIAEGYVAVNGELETRKRRKMYDGDFFEFNQEYYVVVCDAPVSEPEPEAKKVAPTLKPAKKNSNKKASKSKSSAKPERNKSADKPEKGSDKKRNGRSEIDFF
;
A
#
# COMPACT_ATOMS: atom_id res chain seq x y z
N MET A 1 1.20 -16.47 44.39
CA MET A 1 1.17 -17.65 43.51
C MET A 1 1.47 -17.09 42.14
N SER A 2 2.76 -16.98 41.85
CA SER A 2 3.30 -16.31 40.67
C SER A 2 3.57 -17.45 39.69
N GLU A 3 2.68 -17.65 38.72
CA GLU A 3 2.86 -18.70 37.72
C GLU A 3 3.89 -18.17 36.71
N GLU A 4 5.13 -18.63 36.90
CA GLU A 4 6.26 -18.48 35.99
C GLU A 4 5.98 -19.24 34.69
N PHE A 5 5.42 -18.56 33.68
CA PHE A 5 5.43 -19.04 32.30
C PHE A 5 6.75 -18.64 31.63
N ASP A 6 7.87 -19.10 32.20
CA ASP A 6 9.21 -19.01 31.62
C ASP A 6 9.55 -20.39 31.05
N GLN A 7 8.90 -20.75 29.94
CA GLN A 7 9.29 -21.87 29.11
C GLN A 7 9.30 -21.35 27.68
N GLY A 8 10.49 -20.95 27.24
CA GLY A 8 10.78 -20.69 25.84
C GLY A 8 10.69 -21.98 25.04
N GLU A 9 9.48 -22.49 24.87
CA GLU A 9 9.19 -23.56 23.93
C GLU A 9 9.47 -23.01 22.53
N GLU A 10 10.54 -23.51 21.92
CA GLU A 10 10.87 -23.24 20.53
C GLU A 10 9.72 -23.80 19.67
N ILE A 11 8.94 -22.92 19.07
CA ILE A 11 7.90 -23.32 18.13
C ILE A 11 8.59 -23.54 16.78
N GLU A 12 8.75 -24.80 16.40
CA GLU A 12 9.13 -25.15 15.03
C GLU A 12 7.96 -24.84 14.09
N ILE A 13 8.18 -23.95 13.13
CA ILE A 13 7.18 -23.58 12.12
C ILE A 13 7.57 -24.20 10.79
N GLU A 14 6.72 -25.08 10.27
CA GLU A 14 6.84 -25.57 8.89
C GLU A 14 6.43 -24.45 7.92
N ALA A 15 7.32 -24.10 6.99
CA ALA A 15 7.07 -23.07 5.98
C ALA A 15 7.32 -23.59 4.57
N ILE A 16 6.44 -23.23 3.65
CA ILE A 16 6.54 -23.59 2.23
C ILE A 16 7.43 -22.56 1.51
N GLY A 17 8.51 -23.04 0.89
CA GLY A 17 9.41 -22.19 0.09
C GLY A 17 8.79 -21.76 -1.23
N ILE A 18 8.82 -20.46 -1.52
CA ILE A 18 8.36 -19.86 -2.77
C ILE A 18 9.57 -19.30 -3.50
N GLU A 19 9.96 -19.99 -4.57
CA GLU A 19 11.03 -19.54 -5.45
C GLU A 19 10.63 -18.29 -6.24
N VAL A 20 11.43 -17.23 -6.12
CA VAL A 20 11.27 -15.99 -6.88
C VAL A 20 12.52 -15.73 -7.72
N SER A 21 12.33 -15.26 -8.94
CA SER A 21 13.43 -15.04 -9.89
C SER A 21 14.17 -13.71 -9.69
N SER A 22 13.60 -12.80 -8.90
CA SER A 22 14.15 -11.46 -8.69
C SER A 22 13.60 -10.86 -7.40
N GLN A 23 14.48 -10.21 -6.67
CA GLN A 23 14.16 -9.37 -5.52
C GLN A 23 14.60 -7.92 -5.79
N PRO A 24 13.91 -6.91 -5.24
CA PRO A 24 12.72 -7.00 -4.40
C PRO A 24 11.44 -7.35 -5.17
N ILE A 25 10.67 -8.30 -4.66
CA ILE A 25 9.35 -8.68 -5.22
C ILE A 25 8.21 -8.03 -4.43
N GLU A 26 7.06 -7.82 -5.07
CA GLU A 26 5.88 -7.25 -4.40
C GLU A 26 5.02 -8.38 -3.79
N LEU A 27 4.52 -8.20 -2.57
CA LEU A 27 3.74 -9.22 -1.84
C LEU A 27 2.61 -9.86 -2.68
N TYR A 28 1.75 -9.08 -3.35
CA TYR A 28 0.68 -9.68 -4.18
C TYR A 28 1.20 -10.51 -5.37
N LYS A 29 2.44 -10.27 -5.82
CA LYS A 29 3.08 -11.09 -6.87
C LYS A 29 3.54 -12.43 -6.30
N VAL A 30 4.05 -12.43 -5.06
CA VAL A 30 4.41 -13.67 -4.34
C VAL A 30 3.19 -14.59 -4.23
N PHE A 31 2.04 -14.05 -3.81
CA PHE A 31 0.76 -14.77 -3.76
C PHE A 31 0.37 -15.41 -5.11
N LYS A 32 0.64 -14.69 -6.21
CA LYS A 32 0.36 -15.20 -7.55
C LYS A 32 1.33 -16.33 -7.94
N ILE A 33 2.62 -16.18 -7.65
CA ILE A 33 3.64 -17.19 -7.97
C ILE A 33 3.36 -18.50 -7.21
N ALA A 34 2.97 -18.39 -5.95
CA ALA A 34 2.60 -19.52 -5.11
C ALA A 34 1.20 -20.09 -5.40
N ASN A 35 0.46 -19.55 -6.38
CA ASN A 35 -0.91 -19.96 -6.73
C ASN A 35 -1.88 -20.02 -5.54
N LEU A 36 -1.70 -19.13 -4.55
CA LEU A 36 -2.53 -19.09 -3.32
C LEU A 36 -3.93 -18.50 -3.56
N VAL A 37 -4.11 -17.83 -4.70
CA VAL A 37 -5.32 -17.10 -5.07
C VAL A 37 -5.64 -17.33 -6.54
N GLY A 38 -6.90 -17.12 -6.93
CA GLY A 38 -7.35 -17.19 -8.32
C GLY A 38 -6.79 -16.08 -9.21
N GLY A 39 -6.27 -14.99 -8.63
CA GLY A 39 -5.55 -13.97 -9.38
C GLY A 39 -5.00 -12.78 -8.58
N GLY A 40 -4.24 -11.92 -9.25
CA GLY A 40 -3.59 -10.77 -8.60
C GLY A 40 -4.54 -9.68 -8.11
N GLY A 41 -5.80 -9.68 -8.56
CA GLY A 41 -6.86 -8.81 -8.02
C GLY A 41 -7.30 -9.27 -6.64
N GLU A 42 -7.51 -10.58 -6.47
CA GLU A 42 -7.89 -11.21 -5.21
C GLU A 42 -6.79 -11.06 -4.15
N ALA A 43 -5.52 -11.35 -4.50
CA ALA A 43 -4.39 -11.13 -3.58
C ALA A 43 -4.39 -9.70 -3.02
N LYS A 44 -4.64 -8.71 -3.87
CA LYS A 44 -4.69 -7.31 -3.44
C LYS A 44 -5.84 -7.04 -2.46
N HIS A 45 -6.99 -7.69 -2.64
CA HIS A 45 -8.11 -7.53 -1.72
C HIS A 45 -7.79 -8.18 -0.38
N LEU A 46 -7.32 -9.43 -0.38
CA LEU A 46 -6.97 -10.15 0.85
C LEU A 46 -5.92 -9.43 1.70
N ILE A 47 -4.87 -8.92 1.04
CA ILE A 47 -3.86 -8.10 1.73
C ILE A 47 -4.49 -6.81 2.29
N ALA A 48 -5.30 -6.10 1.50
CA ALA A 48 -5.90 -4.84 1.95
C ALA A 48 -6.86 -5.01 3.14
N GLU A 49 -7.54 -6.15 3.21
CA GLU A 49 -8.44 -6.52 4.33
C GLU A 49 -7.68 -7.03 5.56
N GLY A 50 -6.36 -7.24 5.47
CA GLY A 50 -5.52 -7.66 6.60
C GLY A 50 -5.54 -9.16 6.87
N TYR A 51 -5.85 -10.00 5.87
CA TYR A 51 -5.79 -11.46 6.01
C TYR A 51 -4.37 -12.05 5.90
N VAL A 52 -3.35 -11.19 5.83
CA VAL A 52 -1.96 -11.59 5.61
C VAL A 52 -1.09 -10.93 6.66
N ALA A 53 -0.24 -11.72 7.31
CA ALA A 53 0.80 -11.21 8.19
C ALA A 53 2.17 -11.45 7.55
N VAL A 54 3.06 -10.47 7.61
CA VAL A 54 4.46 -10.60 7.14
C VAL A 54 5.36 -10.45 8.35
N ASN A 55 6.24 -11.42 8.58
CA ASN A 55 7.15 -11.45 9.73
C ASN A 55 6.43 -11.21 11.08
N GLY A 56 5.22 -11.76 11.23
CA GLY A 56 4.40 -11.65 12.44
C GLY A 56 3.54 -10.38 12.56
N GLU A 57 3.63 -9.43 11.62
CA GLU A 57 2.81 -8.21 11.62
C GLU A 57 1.77 -8.23 10.51
N LEU A 58 0.53 -7.86 10.84
CA LEU A 58 -0.55 -7.73 9.85
C LEU A 58 -0.20 -6.67 8.80
N GLU A 59 -0.14 -7.08 7.54
CA GLU A 59 0.32 -6.24 6.44
C GLU A 59 -0.85 -5.90 5.51
N THR A 60 -1.09 -4.60 5.30
CA THR A 60 -2.15 -4.09 4.40
C THR A 60 -1.59 -3.50 3.10
N ARG A 61 -0.27 -3.36 3.01
CA ARG A 61 0.42 -2.80 1.84
C ARG A 61 0.58 -3.88 0.78
N LYS A 62 -0.39 -3.95 -0.13
CA LYS A 62 -0.41 -4.79 -1.34
C LYS A 62 0.94 -4.92 -2.08
N ARG A 63 1.69 -3.81 -2.18
CA ARG A 63 2.98 -3.73 -2.86
C ARG A 63 4.17 -3.65 -1.89
N ARG A 64 4.04 -4.19 -0.68
CA ARG A 64 5.16 -4.40 0.23
C ARG A 64 6.27 -5.13 -0.51
N LYS A 65 7.50 -4.64 -0.39
CA LYS A 65 8.67 -5.30 -0.95
C LYS A 65 9.06 -6.45 -0.02
N MET A 66 9.13 -7.64 -0.60
CA MET A 66 9.60 -8.87 0.02
C MET A 66 10.98 -9.20 -0.55
N TYR A 67 11.82 -9.77 0.30
CA TYR A 67 13.19 -10.20 0.00
C TYR A 67 13.35 -11.68 0.31
N ASP A 68 14.48 -12.24 -0.11
CA ASP A 68 14.91 -13.57 0.30
C ASP A 68 14.89 -13.72 1.83
N GLY A 69 14.28 -14.81 2.32
CA GLY A 69 14.11 -15.10 3.74
C GLY A 69 12.92 -14.43 4.42
N ASP A 70 12.25 -13.45 3.80
CA ASP A 70 10.99 -12.92 4.35
C ASP A 70 9.91 -14.02 4.33
N PHE A 71 9.14 -14.12 5.41
CA PHE A 71 8.02 -15.04 5.48
C PHE A 71 6.70 -14.33 5.71
N PHE A 72 5.62 -14.96 5.27
CA PHE A 72 4.27 -14.48 5.49
C PHE A 72 3.34 -15.62 5.86
N GLU A 73 2.32 -15.28 6.63
CA GLU A 73 1.24 -16.16 7.04
C GLU A 73 0.00 -15.85 6.21
N PHE A 74 -0.61 -16.89 5.67
CA PHE A 74 -1.88 -16.82 4.99
C PHE A 74 -2.64 -18.12 5.19
N ASN A 75 -3.92 -18.02 5.58
CA ASN A 75 -4.79 -19.19 5.78
C ASN A 75 -4.21 -20.24 6.75
N GLN A 76 -3.57 -19.80 7.84
CA GLN A 76 -2.92 -20.64 8.86
C GLN A 76 -1.71 -21.45 8.33
N GLU A 77 -1.20 -21.10 7.16
CA GLU A 77 0.04 -21.65 6.61
C GLU A 77 1.12 -20.57 6.50
N TYR A 78 2.36 -21.00 6.64
CA TYR A 78 3.54 -20.14 6.52
C TYR A 78 4.26 -20.38 5.21
N TYR A 79 4.72 -19.28 4.63
CA TYR A 79 5.41 -19.28 3.35
C TYR A 79 6.67 -18.43 3.45
N VAL A 80 7.78 -18.91 2.92
CA VAL A 80 9.06 -18.19 2.90
C VAL A 80 9.47 -17.87 1.47
N VAL A 81 9.92 -16.64 1.22
CA VAL A 81 10.43 -16.23 -0.09
C VAL A 81 11.87 -16.71 -0.23
N VAL A 82 12.18 -17.42 -1.32
CA VAL A 82 13.52 -17.93 -1.63
C VAL A 82 13.95 -17.41 -2.99
N CYS A 83 15.12 -16.81 -3.08
CA CYS A 83 15.66 -16.24 -4.31
C CYS A 83 17.10 -16.71 -4.57
N ASP A 84 17.26 -17.76 -5.39
CA ASP A 84 18.57 -18.36 -5.75
C ASP A 84 19.40 -17.51 -6.75
N ALA A 85 19.23 -16.19 -6.77
CA ALA A 85 20.03 -15.36 -7.67
C ALA A 85 21.50 -15.45 -7.24
N PRO A 86 22.43 -15.91 -8.11
CA PRO A 86 23.83 -15.94 -7.75
C PRO A 86 24.30 -14.51 -7.52
N VAL A 87 24.88 -14.25 -6.34
CA VAL A 87 25.55 -13.00 -6.04
C VAL A 87 26.77 -12.91 -6.96
N SER A 88 26.60 -12.36 -8.16
CA SER A 88 27.72 -11.85 -8.94
C SER A 88 28.18 -10.59 -8.20
N GLU A 89 29.16 -10.72 -7.31
CA GLU A 89 29.80 -9.62 -6.60
C GLU A 89 30.13 -8.50 -7.62
N PRO A 90 29.43 -7.35 -7.64
CA PRO A 90 30.08 -6.17 -8.17
C PRO A 90 31.04 -5.68 -7.07
N GLU A 91 32.31 -5.53 -7.42
CA GLU A 91 33.33 -4.91 -6.57
C GLU A 91 32.77 -3.68 -5.82
N PRO A 92 33.12 -3.50 -4.54
CA PRO A 92 32.66 -2.36 -3.76
C PRO A 92 33.27 -1.06 -4.33
N GLU A 93 32.50 -0.27 -5.08
CA GLU A 93 32.81 1.14 -5.29
C GLU A 93 32.65 1.90 -3.96
N ALA A 94 33.75 1.99 -3.23
CA ALA A 94 33.95 2.93 -2.15
C ALA A 94 33.82 4.37 -2.66
N LYS A 95 32.68 5.02 -2.44
CA LYS A 95 32.56 6.49 -2.47
C LYS A 95 32.02 7.02 -1.15
N LYS A 96 33.00 7.43 -0.33
CA LYS A 96 32.92 8.41 0.76
C LYS A 96 32.13 9.65 0.30
N VAL A 97 31.09 10.07 1.02
CA VAL A 97 30.94 11.47 1.50
C VAL A 97 29.85 11.56 2.56
N ALA A 98 30.24 11.79 3.81
CA ALA A 98 29.49 12.67 4.70
C ALA A 98 29.94 14.12 4.39
N PRO A 99 29.05 15.12 4.50
CA PRO A 99 29.19 15.97 5.68
C PRO A 99 27.86 16.44 6.28
N THR A 100 27.93 16.56 7.60
CA THR A 100 27.00 17.22 8.51
C THR A 100 26.86 18.74 8.28
N LEU A 101 25.76 19.27 8.84
CA LEU A 101 25.51 20.63 9.35
C LEU A 101 24.55 21.54 8.53
N LYS A 102 23.45 21.89 9.20
CA LYS A 102 22.51 22.98 8.90
C LYS A 102 23.25 24.33 8.93
N PRO A 103 22.72 25.34 8.20
CA PRO A 103 22.31 26.55 8.91
C PRO A 103 20.96 27.11 8.46
N ALA A 104 20.17 27.53 9.46
CA ALA A 104 19.04 28.44 9.29
C ALA A 104 19.53 29.89 9.10
N LYS A 105 18.96 30.63 8.13
CA LYS A 105 18.58 32.05 8.23
C LYS A 105 17.94 32.60 6.94
N LYS A 106 16.67 33.00 7.07
CA LYS A 106 16.07 34.32 6.77
C LYS A 106 16.48 35.07 5.48
N ASN A 107 15.48 35.32 4.61
CA ASN A 107 15.09 36.66 4.09
C ASN A 107 13.85 36.47 3.20
N SER A 108 12.64 36.94 3.56
CA SER A 108 12.13 38.32 3.46
C SER A 108 12.46 39.02 2.13
N ASN A 109 11.53 38.99 1.18
CA ASN A 109 11.13 40.24 0.54
C ASN A 109 9.63 40.27 0.17
N LYS A 110 8.96 41.30 0.70
CA LYS A 110 7.58 41.70 0.43
C LYS A 110 7.56 42.75 -0.68
N LYS A 111 6.44 42.77 -1.40
CA LYS A 111 5.71 43.89 -2.06
C LYS A 111 5.67 43.82 -3.58
N ALA A 112 4.61 44.23 -4.27
CA ALA A 112 3.17 44.38 -4.04
C ALA A 112 2.63 45.23 -5.20
N SER A 113 1.58 44.77 -5.90
CA SER A 113 0.49 45.57 -6.50
C SER A 113 -0.45 44.57 -7.20
N LYS A 114 -1.73 44.33 -6.88
CA LYS A 114 -2.89 45.09 -6.36
C LYS A 114 -3.74 45.75 -7.47
N SER A 115 -4.80 45.03 -7.86
CA SER A 115 -6.17 45.53 -8.12
C SER A 115 -7.09 44.29 -8.14
N LYS A 116 -8.01 44.03 -7.19
CA LYS A 116 -9.32 44.68 -6.88
C LYS A 116 -10.17 44.82 -8.15
N SER A 117 -11.44 44.39 -8.22
CA SER A 117 -12.52 44.45 -7.22
C SER A 117 -13.72 43.58 -7.67
N SER A 118 -14.36 42.83 -6.77
CA SER A 118 -15.67 43.12 -6.12
C SER A 118 -16.91 42.65 -6.86
N ALA A 119 -17.72 41.78 -6.26
CA ALA A 119 -18.91 42.18 -5.48
C ALA A 119 -19.81 40.96 -5.17
N LYS A 120 -20.17 40.85 -3.89
CA LYS A 120 -21.28 40.05 -3.35
C LYS A 120 -22.52 40.97 -3.32
N PRO A 121 -23.76 40.45 -3.25
CA PRO A 121 -24.44 40.54 -1.97
C PRO A 121 -25.36 39.36 -1.60
N GLU A 122 -25.88 39.43 -0.38
CA GLU A 122 -26.61 38.47 0.47
C GLU A 122 -28.14 38.40 0.25
N ARG A 123 -28.78 37.51 1.07
CA ARG A 123 -30.19 37.38 1.51
C ARG A 123 -31.10 36.50 0.63
N ASN A 124 -32.00 35.66 1.13
CA ASN A 124 -32.56 35.44 2.48
C ASN A 124 -33.27 34.05 2.55
N LYS A 125 -33.55 33.61 3.79
CA LYS A 125 -34.42 32.51 4.24
C LYS A 125 -35.67 32.24 3.39
N SER A 126 -36.15 30.98 3.36
CA SER A 126 -37.48 30.54 3.85
C SER A 126 -37.70 29.03 3.66
N ALA A 127 -38.55 28.47 4.53
CA ALA A 127 -38.89 27.07 4.69
C ALA A 127 -40.00 26.58 3.73
N ASP A 128 -40.30 25.28 3.88
CA ASP A 128 -41.55 24.56 3.56
C ASP A 128 -41.59 23.62 2.31
N LYS A 129 -42.19 22.45 2.54
CA LYS A 129 -42.50 21.32 1.64
C LYS A 129 -43.88 21.59 0.99
N PRO A 130 -44.49 20.67 0.21
CA PRO A 130 -44.02 19.72 -0.81
C PRO A 130 -44.74 19.96 -2.18
N GLU A 131 -44.37 19.26 -3.26
CA GLU A 131 -45.29 18.53 -4.17
C GLU A 131 -44.64 18.04 -5.49
N LYS A 132 -45.26 16.97 -5.99
CA LYS A 132 -45.06 16.09 -7.17
C LYS A 132 -44.45 16.68 -8.45
N GLY A 133 -43.68 15.82 -9.13
CA GLY A 133 -43.42 15.91 -10.58
C GLY A 133 -42.52 14.79 -11.06
N SER A 134 -43.02 13.97 -11.98
CA SER A 134 -42.35 12.89 -12.70
C SER A 134 -41.16 13.39 -13.54
N ASP A 135 -40.10 12.59 -13.68
CA ASP A 135 -39.77 11.92 -14.95
C ASP A 135 -38.37 11.31 -14.97
N LYS A 136 -38.29 10.27 -15.78
CA LYS A 136 -37.25 9.26 -15.89
C LYS A 136 -36.15 9.77 -16.83
N LYS A 137 -34.90 9.91 -16.38
CA LYS A 137 -33.74 9.86 -17.30
C LYS A 137 -32.46 9.44 -16.60
N ARG A 138 -32.10 8.17 -16.80
CA ARG A 138 -30.77 7.62 -16.49
C ARG A 138 -29.84 8.07 -17.62
N ASN A 139 -28.84 8.85 -17.28
CA ASN A 139 -27.77 9.26 -18.18
C ASN A 139 -26.83 8.08 -18.45
N GLY A 140 -26.48 7.88 -19.74
CA GLY A 140 -25.13 7.46 -20.11
C GLY A 140 -24.87 5.96 -20.30
N ARG A 141 -25.58 5.31 -21.23
CA ARG A 141 -24.99 4.24 -22.05
C ARG A 141 -25.30 4.58 -23.50
N SER A 142 -24.35 5.25 -24.14
CA SER A 142 -24.37 5.46 -25.59
C SER A 142 -24.32 4.09 -26.26
N GLU A 143 -25.36 3.76 -27.01
CA GLU A 143 -25.35 2.67 -27.97
C GLU A 143 -24.22 2.90 -28.97
N ILE A 144 -23.45 1.84 -29.24
CA ILE A 144 -22.38 1.82 -30.23
C ILE A 144 -22.96 1.06 -31.42
N ASP A 145 -23.23 1.78 -32.51
CA ASP A 145 -23.64 1.17 -33.77
C ASP A 145 -22.42 0.63 -34.51
N PHE A 146 -22.41 -0.68 -34.75
CA PHE A 146 -21.50 -1.38 -35.65
C PHE A 146 -22.27 -1.68 -36.94
N PHE A 147 -22.24 -0.77 -37.91
CA PHE A 147 -22.50 -1.03 -39.33
C PHE A 147 -21.82 0.02 -40.21
#